data_AF-A0A510KMC8-F1
#
_entry.id   AF-A0A510KMC8-F1
#
_cell.length_a   1.000
_cell.length_b   1.000
_cell.length_c   1.000
_cell.angle_alpha   90.00
_cell.angle_beta   90.00
_cell.angle_gamma   90.00
#
_symmetry.space_group_name_H-M   'P 1'
#
loop_
_entity.id
_entity.type
_entity.pdbx_description
1 polymer ?
#
loop_
_entity_poly.entity_id
_entity_poly.type
_entity_poly.pdbx_seq_one_letter_code
_entity_poly.pdbx_strand_id
1 'polypeptide(L)'
;MKDKFKNGIYIVYLLFLFRNIIIFSSGYSGYTTRIIILSNLATCVALSLIIALKTKKFNIYWVTMIIGISIFGMKYSGFNDMNKFWNIVIIYVYVIFSIFQLILFSITRYLKQKSLKRLIKVILCFFSCYFFTEFYNQHYCEPKQIVYSTEISNIKNENEMLEIIHKMPMVKRIYYKENKKEIIYPKSDYFPFNFGFIPDNENKNMIMISLSTYINYESMDRLAEKVNGYLTLVNKSNEKIYLYMVTDKSTDSILSEYELENKNIKKVHKLKDLRETDNMLELFLYLPASLIKGESDADGKDE
;
A
#
# COMPACT_ATOMS: atom_id res chain seq x y z
N MET A 1 -11.98 -10.68 -41.19
CA MET A 1 -10.62 -10.26 -40.75
C MET A 1 -10.62 -8.93 -39.98
N LYS A 2 -11.21 -7.84 -40.50
CA LYS A 2 -11.27 -6.51 -39.84
C LYS A 2 -11.85 -6.51 -38.40
N ASP A 3 -12.89 -7.29 -38.12
CA ASP A 3 -13.49 -7.32 -36.77
C ASP A 3 -12.73 -8.20 -35.77
N LYS A 4 -12.05 -9.27 -36.22
CA LYS A 4 -11.14 -10.06 -35.38
C LYS A 4 -9.93 -9.22 -34.93
N PHE A 5 -9.37 -8.41 -35.84
CA PHE A 5 -8.26 -7.50 -35.53
C PHE A 5 -8.64 -6.41 -34.51
N LYS A 6 -9.84 -5.84 -34.64
CA LYS A 6 -10.37 -4.83 -33.69
C LYS A 6 -10.54 -5.37 -32.27
N ASN A 7 -11.03 -6.60 -32.11
CA ASN A 7 -11.11 -7.25 -30.80
C ASN A 7 -9.72 -7.60 -30.25
N GLY A 8 -8.76 -7.94 -31.12
CA GLY A 8 -7.38 -8.22 -30.73
C GLY A 8 -6.68 -7.04 -30.05
N ILE A 9 -6.83 -5.82 -30.59
CA ILE A 9 -6.21 -4.61 -29.99
C ILE A 9 -6.72 -4.36 -28.57
N TYR A 10 -8.02 -4.52 -28.33
CA TYR A 10 -8.59 -4.36 -27.00
C TYR A 10 -8.09 -5.41 -26.01
N ILE A 11 -7.94 -6.67 -26.45
CA ILE A 11 -7.38 -7.74 -25.60
C ILE A 11 -5.92 -7.43 -25.26
N VAL A 12 -5.11 -7.03 -26.25
CA VAL A 12 -3.71 -6.63 -26.02
C VAL A 12 -3.64 -5.47 -25.02
N TYR A 13 -4.51 -4.47 -25.16
CA TYR A 13 -4.60 -3.37 -24.20
C TYR A 13 -4.92 -3.84 -22.77
N LEU A 14 -5.89 -4.76 -22.60
CA LEU A 14 -6.19 -5.32 -21.29
C LEU A 14 -5.00 -6.09 -20.69
N LEU A 15 -4.24 -6.83 -21.50
CA LEU A 15 -3.02 -7.51 -21.06
C LEU A 15 -1.96 -6.52 -20.56
N PHE A 16 -1.75 -5.42 -21.28
CA PHE A 16 -0.84 -4.36 -20.85
C PHE A 16 -1.33 -3.64 -19.58
N LEU A 17 -2.64 -3.41 -19.45
CA LEU A 17 -3.21 -2.88 -18.20
C LEU A 17 -2.97 -3.83 -17.03
N PHE A 18 -3.27 -5.12 -17.20
CA PHE A 18 -3.08 -6.14 -16.17
C PHE A 18 -1.61 -6.28 -15.77
N ARG A 19 -0.68 -6.14 -16.72
CA ARG A 19 0.75 -6.15 -16.45
C ARG A 19 1.18 -5.08 -15.45
N ASN A 20 0.48 -3.94 -15.34
CA ASN A 20 0.78 -2.94 -14.30
C ASN A 20 0.61 -3.52 -12.89
N ILE A 21 -0.45 -4.32 -12.65
CA ILE A 21 -0.68 -4.98 -11.35
C ILE A 21 0.51 -5.88 -11.00
N ILE A 22 1.00 -6.64 -11.98
CA ILE A 22 2.17 -7.52 -11.81
C ILE A 22 3.43 -6.70 -11.50
N ILE A 23 3.68 -5.64 -12.28
CA ILE A 23 4.85 -4.77 -12.08
C ILE A 23 4.84 -4.16 -10.67
N PHE A 24 3.70 -3.62 -10.23
CA PHE A 24 3.57 -3.07 -8.88
C PHE A 24 3.65 -4.14 -7.79
N SER A 25 3.28 -5.39 -8.07
CA SER A 25 3.39 -6.49 -7.11
C SER A 25 4.78 -7.13 -7.04
N SER A 26 5.74 -6.70 -7.87
CA SER A 26 7.08 -7.31 -7.94
C SER A 26 8.00 -7.03 -6.75
N GLY A 27 7.64 -6.09 -5.87
CA GLY A 27 8.45 -5.73 -4.69
C GLY A 27 9.62 -4.78 -4.96
N TYR A 28 9.97 -4.54 -6.23
CA TYR A 28 11.10 -3.68 -6.61
C TYR A 28 10.72 -2.20 -6.78
N SER A 29 11.68 -1.32 -6.50
CA SER A 29 11.51 0.14 -6.56
C SER A 29 12.68 0.86 -7.25
N GLY A 30 13.44 0.13 -8.07
CA GLY A 30 14.68 0.59 -8.69
C GLY A 30 14.49 1.29 -10.05
N TYR A 31 15.61 1.69 -10.67
CA TYR A 31 15.63 2.33 -11.99
C TYR A 31 14.98 1.49 -13.10
N THR A 32 15.26 0.19 -13.13
CA THR A 32 14.67 -0.72 -14.13
C THR A 32 13.15 -0.78 -14.01
N THR A 33 12.62 -0.86 -12.79
CA THR A 33 11.16 -0.86 -12.55
C THR A 33 10.51 0.43 -13.08
N ARG A 34 11.17 1.58 -12.89
CA ARG A 34 10.72 2.87 -13.42
C ARG A 34 10.55 2.85 -14.94
N ILE A 35 11.55 2.34 -15.67
CA ILE A 35 11.51 2.20 -17.13
C ILE A 35 10.38 1.25 -17.55
N ILE A 36 10.22 0.12 -16.85
CA ILE A 36 9.18 -0.86 -17.16
C ILE A 36 7.78 -0.25 -16.97
N ILE A 37 7.54 0.50 -15.89
CA ILE A 37 6.26 1.20 -15.66
C ILE A 37 6.00 2.21 -16.77
N LEU A 38 6.97 3.07 -17.09
CA LEU A 38 6.79 4.13 -18.09
C LEU A 38 6.58 3.57 -19.51
N SER A 39 7.35 2.55 -19.91
CA SER A 39 7.18 1.89 -21.22
C SER A 39 5.82 1.18 -21.34
N ASN A 40 5.39 0.51 -20.26
CA ASN A 40 4.09 -0.14 -20.21
C ASN A 40 2.95 0.90 -20.25
N LEU A 41 3.08 2.01 -19.53
CA LEU A 41 2.13 3.12 -19.53
C LEU A 41 2.03 3.78 -20.90
N ALA A 42 3.15 4.09 -21.55
CA ALA A 42 3.17 4.67 -22.89
C ALA A 42 2.44 3.76 -23.91
N THR A 43 2.65 2.44 -23.80
CA THR A 43 1.95 1.46 -24.62
C THR A 43 0.45 1.45 -24.33
N CYS A 44 0.03 1.47 -23.07
CA CYS A 44 -1.37 1.60 -22.68
C CYS A 44 -2.01 2.87 -23.25
N VAL A 45 -1.34 4.02 -23.15
CA VAL A 45 -1.85 5.30 -23.67
C VAL A 45 -2.02 5.24 -25.18
N ALA A 46 -1.01 4.78 -25.92
CA ALA A 46 -1.09 4.63 -27.38
C ALA A 46 -2.24 3.70 -27.80
N LEU A 47 -2.37 2.54 -27.15
CA LEU A 47 -3.46 1.59 -27.40
C LEU A 47 -4.82 2.19 -27.05
N SER A 48 -4.93 2.96 -25.95
CA SER A 48 -6.18 3.59 -25.54
C SER A 48 -6.70 4.59 -26.58
N LEU A 49 -5.81 5.40 -27.16
CA LEU A 49 -6.13 6.33 -28.26
C LEU A 49 -6.58 5.58 -29.51
N ILE A 50 -5.86 4.54 -29.92
CA ILE A 50 -6.27 3.68 -31.04
C ILE A 50 -7.66 3.10 -30.78
N ILE A 51 -7.92 2.64 -29.55
CA ILE A 51 -9.18 1.99 -29.22
C ILE A 51 -10.33 2.99 -29.26
N ALA A 52 -10.15 4.16 -28.65
CA ALA A 52 -11.16 5.22 -28.60
C ALA A 52 -11.54 5.71 -30.01
N LEU A 53 -10.55 5.87 -30.90
CA LEU A 53 -10.76 6.39 -32.25
C LEU A 53 -11.26 5.33 -33.26
N LYS A 54 -10.71 4.11 -33.24
CA LYS A 54 -10.89 3.13 -34.33
C LYS A 54 -11.80 1.95 -33.99
N THR A 55 -12.10 1.69 -32.72
CA THR A 55 -12.90 0.54 -32.28
C THR A 55 -14.29 0.94 -31.83
N LYS A 56 -15.29 0.15 -32.28
CA LYS A 56 -16.70 0.36 -31.91
C LYS A 56 -17.13 -0.42 -30.67
N LYS A 57 -16.41 -1.47 -30.26
CA LYS A 57 -16.76 -2.34 -29.14
C LYS A 57 -15.60 -2.42 -28.14
N PHE A 58 -15.83 -1.94 -26.93
CA PHE A 58 -14.95 -2.12 -25.76
C PHE A 58 -15.80 -2.11 -24.49
N ASN A 59 -15.35 -2.83 -23.45
CA ASN A 59 -16.01 -2.82 -22.15
C ASN A 59 -15.26 -1.90 -21.18
N ILE A 60 -15.84 -0.73 -20.90
CA ILE A 60 -15.24 0.26 -20.01
C ILE A 60 -15.13 -0.23 -18.56
N TYR A 61 -16.00 -1.14 -18.13
CA TYR A 61 -15.99 -1.64 -16.75
C TYR A 61 -14.74 -2.48 -16.46
N TRP A 62 -14.31 -3.33 -17.40
CA TRP A 62 -13.05 -4.07 -17.28
C TRP A 62 -11.83 -3.14 -17.21
N VAL A 63 -11.80 -2.12 -18.07
CA VAL A 63 -10.74 -1.10 -18.06
C VAL A 63 -10.71 -0.36 -16.71
N THR A 64 -11.88 0.04 -16.24
CA THR A 64 -12.06 0.76 -14.96
C THR A 64 -11.62 -0.09 -13.79
N MET A 65 -12.00 -1.36 -13.77
CA MET A 65 -11.64 -2.29 -12.71
C MET A 65 -10.13 -2.51 -12.65
N ILE A 66 -9.47 -2.79 -13.78
CA ILE A 66 -8.03 -3.03 -13.79
C ILE A 66 -7.26 -1.76 -13.42
N ILE A 67 -7.67 -0.59 -13.91
CA ILE A 67 -7.07 0.70 -13.53
C ILE A 67 -7.28 0.98 -12.05
N GLY A 68 -8.50 0.78 -11.53
CA GLY A 68 -8.82 0.97 -10.11
C GLY A 68 -7.96 0.07 -9.22
N ILE A 69 -7.92 -1.23 -9.49
CA ILE A 69 -7.08 -2.18 -8.75
C ILE A 69 -5.61 -1.80 -8.84
N SER A 70 -5.12 -1.36 -10.00
CA SER A 70 -3.72 -0.94 -10.15
C SER A 70 -3.43 0.29 -9.30
N ILE A 71 -4.26 1.33 -9.36
CA ILE A 71 -4.06 2.59 -8.62
C ILE A 71 -4.12 2.35 -7.12
N PHE A 72 -5.21 1.74 -6.62
CA PHE A 72 -5.36 1.48 -5.19
C PHE A 72 -4.34 0.43 -4.69
N GLY A 73 -3.96 -0.50 -5.56
CA GLY A 73 -2.96 -1.53 -5.28
C GLY A 73 -1.54 -1.00 -5.12
N MET A 74 -1.23 0.19 -5.68
CA MET A 74 0.09 0.81 -5.50
C MET A 74 0.44 1.03 -4.03
N LYS A 75 -0.55 1.27 -3.16
CA LYS A 75 -0.34 1.36 -1.70
C LYS A 75 0.41 0.14 -1.14
N TYR A 76 0.21 -1.03 -1.74
CA TYR A 76 0.81 -2.31 -1.36
C TYR A 76 2.00 -2.73 -2.24
N SER A 77 2.56 -1.78 -2.99
CA SER A 77 3.71 -2.01 -3.86
C SER A 77 5.03 -1.64 -3.17
N GLY A 78 6.09 -2.41 -3.44
CA GLY A 78 7.46 -1.99 -3.14
C GLY A 78 7.85 -0.70 -3.86
N PHE A 79 7.23 -0.38 -5.01
CA PHE A 79 7.46 0.85 -5.75
C PHE A 79 6.97 2.10 -4.99
N ASN A 80 6.08 1.94 -4.00
CA ASN A 80 5.60 3.00 -3.11
C ASN A 80 6.66 3.40 -2.06
N ASP A 81 7.90 3.53 -2.50
CA ASP A 81 9.02 4.03 -1.71
C ASP A 81 9.07 5.56 -1.85
N MET A 82 8.50 6.25 -0.86
CA MET A 82 8.36 7.71 -0.85
C MET A 82 9.67 8.42 -0.48
N ASN A 83 10.73 7.69 -0.14
CA ASN A 83 12.06 8.28 0.00
C ASN A 83 12.72 8.56 -1.36
N LYS A 84 12.22 7.94 -2.44
CA LYS A 84 12.75 8.12 -3.80
C LYS A 84 11.90 9.12 -4.56
N PHE A 85 12.41 10.34 -4.73
CA PHE A 85 11.74 11.41 -5.48
C PHE A 85 11.19 10.96 -6.83
N TRP A 86 11.97 10.23 -7.62
CA TRP A 86 11.52 9.74 -8.93
C TRP A 86 10.39 8.71 -8.87
N ASN A 87 10.27 7.94 -7.79
CA ASN A 87 9.15 7.01 -7.64
C ASN A 87 7.86 7.79 -7.41
N ILE A 88 7.89 8.84 -6.57
CA ILE A 88 6.77 9.76 -6.36
C ILE A 88 6.31 10.35 -7.70
N VAL A 89 7.25 10.92 -8.48
CA VAL A 89 6.94 11.50 -9.79
C VAL A 89 6.27 10.48 -10.71
N ILE A 90 6.80 9.26 -10.79
CA ILE A 90 6.26 8.22 -11.67
C ILE A 90 4.88 7.74 -11.22
N ILE A 91 4.63 7.66 -9.91
CA ILE A 91 3.30 7.36 -9.37
C ILE A 91 2.31 8.43 -9.82
N TYR A 92 2.64 9.72 -9.68
CA TYR A 92 1.77 10.81 -10.15
C TYR A 92 1.52 10.73 -11.65
N VAL A 93 2.57 10.56 -12.46
CA VAL A 93 2.45 10.39 -13.92
C VAL A 93 1.54 9.21 -14.25
N TYR A 94 1.75 8.06 -13.62
CA TYR A 94 0.93 6.86 -13.81
C TYR A 94 -0.55 7.11 -13.49
N VAL A 95 -0.85 7.75 -12.35
CA VAL A 95 -2.22 8.07 -11.94
C VAL A 95 -2.89 9.03 -12.92
N ILE A 96 -2.20 10.11 -13.30
CA ILE A 96 -2.73 11.11 -14.25
C ILE A 96 -3.07 10.47 -15.59
N PHE A 97 -2.15 9.68 -16.17
CA PHE A 97 -2.39 9.03 -17.46
C PHE A 97 -3.43 7.89 -17.37
N SER A 98 -3.58 7.26 -16.21
CA SER A 98 -4.64 6.26 -16.00
C SER A 98 -6.01 6.92 -15.91
N ILE A 99 -6.14 8.04 -15.18
CA ILE A 99 -7.36 8.85 -15.13
C ILE A 99 -7.69 9.40 -16.52
N PHE A 100 -6.70 9.90 -17.26
CA PHE A 100 -6.87 10.36 -18.64
C PHE A 100 -7.49 9.28 -19.53
N GLN A 101 -7.01 8.03 -19.43
CA GLN A 101 -7.57 6.90 -20.18
C GLN A 101 -9.04 6.63 -19.80
N LEU A 102 -9.39 6.69 -18.51
CA LEU A 102 -10.77 6.54 -18.05
C LEU A 102 -11.68 7.65 -18.57
N ILE A 103 -11.22 8.90 -18.54
CA ILE A 103 -11.95 10.05 -19.08
C ILE A 103 -12.16 9.88 -20.59
N LEU A 104 -11.10 9.54 -21.33
CA LEU A 104 -11.15 9.30 -22.77
C LEU A 104 -12.21 8.25 -23.14
N PHE A 105 -12.20 7.10 -22.48
CA PHE A 105 -13.19 6.04 -22.74
C PHE A 105 -14.60 6.44 -22.32
N SER A 106 -14.73 7.15 -21.20
CA SER A 106 -16.02 7.62 -20.69
C SER A 106 -16.67 8.61 -21.64
N ILE A 107 -15.93 9.61 -22.12
CA ILE A 107 -16.41 10.60 -23.11
C ILE A 107 -16.77 9.90 -24.42
N THR A 108 -15.89 9.04 -24.94
CA THR A 108 -16.13 8.31 -26.19
C THR A 108 -17.42 7.48 -26.13
N ARG A 109 -17.70 6.86 -24.97
CA ARG A 109 -18.92 6.08 -24.76
C ARG A 109 -20.14 6.97 -24.54
N TYR A 110 -19.99 8.07 -23.80
CA TYR A 110 -21.06 9.04 -23.56
C TYR A 110 -21.54 9.69 -24.85
N LEU A 111 -20.64 10.13 -25.73
CA LEU A 111 -21.00 10.70 -27.04
C LEU A 111 -21.85 9.73 -27.89
N LYS A 112 -21.65 8.42 -27.74
CA LYS A 112 -22.39 7.39 -28.49
C LYS A 112 -23.74 7.02 -27.86
N GLN A 113 -23.91 7.15 -26.55
CA GLN A 113 -25.06 6.58 -25.81
C GLN A 113 -25.86 7.59 -25.00
N LYS A 114 -25.31 8.80 -24.75
CA LYS A 114 -25.89 9.92 -24.00
C LYS A 114 -26.54 9.51 -22.66
N SER A 115 -25.91 8.61 -21.91
CA SER A 115 -26.47 8.05 -20.67
C SER A 115 -25.63 8.39 -19.44
N LEU A 116 -26.10 9.34 -18.62
CA LEU A 116 -25.48 9.71 -17.34
C LEU A 116 -25.44 8.55 -16.35
N LYS A 117 -26.51 7.72 -16.31
CA LYS A 117 -26.58 6.53 -15.44
C LYS A 117 -25.39 5.58 -15.64
N ARG A 118 -24.88 5.46 -16.87
CA ARG A 118 -23.70 4.62 -17.15
C ARG A 118 -22.40 5.23 -16.65
N LEU A 119 -22.25 6.55 -16.70
CA LEU A 119 -21.12 7.27 -16.14
C LEU A 119 -21.04 7.05 -14.61
N ILE A 120 -22.17 7.21 -13.92
CA ILE A 120 -22.27 6.95 -12.47
C ILE A 120 -21.83 5.52 -12.15
N LYS A 121 -22.27 4.52 -12.93
CA LYS A 121 -21.83 3.12 -12.75
C LYS A 121 -20.33 2.91 -12.96
N VAL A 122 -19.70 3.66 -13.86
CA VAL A 122 -18.23 3.60 -14.05
C VAL A 122 -17.52 4.17 -12.83
N ILE A 123 -17.99 5.30 -12.30
CA ILE A 123 -17.44 5.91 -11.09
C ILE A 123 -17.58 4.96 -9.89
N LEU A 124 -18.76 4.37 -9.70
CA LEU A 124 -19.00 3.37 -8.64
C LEU A 124 -18.09 2.14 -8.81
N CYS A 125 -17.92 1.66 -10.04
CA CYS A 125 -17.01 0.55 -10.36
C CYS A 125 -15.54 0.89 -10.03
N PHE A 126 -15.13 2.14 -10.21
CA PHE A 126 -13.80 2.58 -9.85
C PHE A 126 -13.62 2.57 -8.32
N PHE A 127 -14.52 3.22 -7.59
CA PHE A 127 -14.41 3.29 -6.13
C PHE A 127 -14.62 1.94 -5.42
N SER A 128 -15.41 1.02 -5.98
CA SER A 128 -15.51 -0.34 -5.43
C SER A 128 -14.17 -1.09 -5.46
N CYS A 129 -13.25 -0.72 -6.37
CA CYS A 129 -11.92 -1.31 -6.40
C CYS A 129 -11.08 -0.94 -5.17
N TYR A 130 -11.34 0.19 -4.51
CA TYR A 130 -10.66 0.56 -3.27
C TYR A 130 -10.96 -0.49 -2.18
N PHE A 131 -12.24 -0.71 -1.89
CA PHE A 131 -12.68 -1.70 -0.90
C PHE A 131 -12.20 -3.10 -1.24
N PHE A 132 -12.31 -3.51 -2.51
CA PHE A 132 -11.82 -4.80 -2.97
C PHE A 132 -10.31 -4.96 -2.76
N THR A 133 -9.53 -3.94 -3.10
CA THR A 133 -8.06 -4.00 -3.00
C THR A 133 -7.60 -4.02 -1.55
N GLU A 134 -8.22 -3.22 -0.68
CA GLU A 134 -7.95 -3.21 0.75
C GLU A 134 -8.26 -4.60 1.34
N PHE A 135 -9.46 -5.11 1.09
CA PHE A 135 -9.89 -6.44 1.54
C PHE A 135 -8.98 -7.57 1.05
N TYR A 136 -8.65 -7.58 -0.25
CA TYR A 136 -7.76 -8.59 -0.81
C TYR A 136 -6.38 -8.57 -0.17
N ASN A 137 -5.76 -7.39 -0.03
CA ASN A 137 -4.40 -7.31 0.52
C ASN A 137 -4.36 -7.55 2.03
N GLN A 138 -5.44 -7.28 2.76
CA GLN A 138 -5.47 -7.54 4.21
C GLN A 138 -5.77 -9.01 4.55
N HIS A 139 -6.55 -9.73 3.73
CA HIS A 139 -7.08 -11.04 4.10
C HIS A 139 -6.62 -12.21 3.23
N TYR A 140 -6.27 -11.98 1.96
CA TYR A 140 -6.03 -13.08 1.00
C TYR A 140 -4.67 -13.02 0.33
N CYS A 141 -4.13 -11.82 0.15
CA CYS A 141 -2.86 -11.69 -0.54
C CYS A 141 -1.77 -12.39 0.23
N GLU A 142 -0.90 -13.08 -0.50
CA GLU A 142 0.30 -13.63 0.09
C GLU A 142 1.17 -12.53 0.70
N PRO A 143 1.92 -12.83 1.77
CA PRO A 143 2.85 -11.88 2.35
C PRO A 143 3.76 -11.30 1.26
N LYS A 144 3.74 -9.97 1.12
CA LYS A 144 4.45 -9.29 0.03
C LYS A 144 5.95 -9.43 0.21
N GLN A 145 6.65 -9.63 -0.91
CA GLN A 145 8.09 -9.44 -0.96
C GLN A 145 8.40 -7.97 -1.26
N ILE A 146 9.29 -7.36 -0.48
CA ILE A 146 9.68 -5.95 -0.61
C ILE A 146 11.21 -5.85 -0.61
N VAL A 147 11.74 -5.02 -1.52
CA VAL A 147 13.17 -4.73 -1.59
C VAL A 147 13.44 -3.29 -1.14
N TYR A 148 13.90 -3.15 0.10
CA TYR A 148 14.30 -1.86 0.67
C TYR A 148 15.66 -1.42 0.14
N SER A 149 15.67 -0.70 -0.98
CA SER A 149 16.88 -0.31 -1.72
C SER A 149 17.24 1.17 -1.59
N THR A 150 16.56 1.92 -0.72
CA THR A 150 16.94 3.31 -0.46
C THR A 150 18.22 3.37 0.37
N GLU A 151 19.17 4.17 -0.09
CA GLU A 151 20.42 4.48 0.60
C GLU A 151 20.33 5.90 1.14
N ILE A 152 20.48 6.04 2.46
CA ILE A 152 20.48 7.33 3.16
C ILE A 152 21.78 7.38 3.94
N SER A 153 22.57 8.41 3.69
CA SER A 153 23.91 8.58 4.26
C SER A 153 23.94 9.57 5.43
N ASN A 154 22.89 10.37 5.61
CA ASN A 154 22.82 11.38 6.65
C ASN A 154 21.38 11.56 7.13
N ILE A 155 21.20 11.68 8.45
CA ILE A 155 19.92 11.95 9.11
C ILE A 155 20.19 12.97 10.21
N LYS A 156 19.47 14.09 10.21
CA LYS A 156 19.73 15.22 11.11
C LYS A 156 19.30 14.94 12.54
N ASN A 157 18.18 14.22 12.72
CA ASN A 157 17.60 13.96 14.03
C ASN A 157 16.60 12.79 13.99
N GLU A 158 16.10 12.41 15.16
CA GLU A 158 15.10 11.34 15.36
C GLU A 158 13.80 11.58 14.58
N ASN A 159 13.31 12.82 14.48
CA ASN A 159 12.08 13.11 13.73
C ASN A 159 12.24 12.82 12.24
N GLU A 160 13.39 13.21 11.66
CA GLU A 160 13.71 12.89 10.25
C GLU A 160 13.89 11.38 10.06
N MET A 161 14.47 10.66 11.03
CA MET A 161 14.53 9.19 11.00
C MET A 161 13.13 8.57 10.93
N LEU A 162 12.21 9.00 11.78
CA LEU A 162 10.83 8.49 11.79
C LEU A 162 10.12 8.80 10.47
N GLU A 163 10.32 10.00 9.91
CA GLU A 163 9.78 10.37 8.59
C GLU A 163 10.34 9.46 7.47
N ILE A 164 11.64 9.20 7.49
CA ILE A 164 12.30 8.31 6.53
C ILE A 164 11.74 6.88 6.61
N ILE A 165 11.61 6.34 7.82
CA ILE A 165 11.06 4.98 8.03
C ILE A 165 9.61 4.95 7.56
N HIS A 166 8.81 5.98 7.86
CA HIS A 166 7.41 6.06 7.43
C HIS A 166 7.24 6.09 5.92
N LYS A 167 8.16 6.75 5.22
CA LYS A 167 8.17 6.81 3.75
C LYS A 167 8.57 5.49 3.08
N MET A 168 8.99 4.47 3.84
CA MET A 168 9.33 3.17 3.29
C MET A 168 8.09 2.39 2.84
N PRO A 169 8.21 1.51 1.83
CA PRO A 169 7.10 0.68 1.40
C PRO A 169 6.56 -0.18 2.56
N MET A 170 5.22 -0.27 2.62
CA MET A 170 4.43 -0.99 3.62
C MET A 170 4.43 -0.40 5.03
N VAL A 171 5.31 0.56 5.35
CA VAL A 171 5.27 1.22 6.66
C VAL A 171 4.11 2.20 6.69
N LYS A 172 3.13 1.93 7.55
CA LYS A 172 1.97 2.81 7.72
C LYS A 172 2.18 3.77 8.88
N ARG A 173 2.63 3.25 10.03
CA ARG A 173 2.82 4.02 11.26
C ARG A 173 3.97 3.50 12.08
N ILE A 174 4.51 4.35 12.93
CA ILE A 174 5.60 4.05 13.84
C ILE A 174 5.22 4.55 15.22
N TYR A 175 5.38 3.70 16.22
CA TYR A 175 5.42 4.10 17.61
C TYR A 175 6.85 4.03 18.10
N TYR A 176 7.34 5.11 18.69
CA TYR A 176 8.67 5.22 19.25
C TYR A 176 8.57 5.59 20.71
N LYS A 177 9.23 4.80 21.56
CA LYS A 177 9.33 5.06 22.99
C LYS A 177 10.78 5.07 23.41
N GLU A 178 11.17 6.15 24.07
CA GLU A 178 12.51 6.31 24.61
C GLU A 178 12.45 7.10 25.92
N ASN A 179 13.02 6.58 27.00
CA ASN A 179 13.15 7.30 28.28
C ASN A 179 11.85 8.01 28.75
N LYS A 180 10.70 7.31 28.66
CA LYS A 180 9.32 7.79 28.96
C LYS A 180 8.71 8.78 27.96
N LYS A 181 9.43 9.18 26.92
CA LYS A 181 8.88 9.96 25.81
C LYS A 181 8.30 9.00 24.77
N GLU A 182 7.05 9.23 24.39
CA GLU A 182 6.34 8.43 23.40
C GLU A 182 5.94 9.28 22.20
N ILE A 183 6.18 8.77 21.00
CA ILE A 183 5.89 9.43 19.73
C ILE A 183 5.16 8.45 18.82
N ILE A 184 4.02 8.87 18.27
CA ILE A 184 3.33 8.18 17.18
C ILE A 184 3.51 9.00 15.90
N TYR A 185 3.99 8.34 14.84
CA TYR A 185 4.24 8.96 13.55
C TYR A 185 3.56 8.20 12.39
N PRO A 186 2.89 8.89 11.44
CA PRO A 186 2.52 10.30 11.51
C PRO A 186 1.49 10.53 12.61
N LYS A 187 1.51 11.73 13.20
CA LYS A 187 0.48 12.14 14.15
C LYS A 187 -0.87 12.19 13.44
N SER A 188 -1.89 11.55 13.99
CA SER A 188 -3.25 11.59 13.46
C SER A 188 -4.20 12.10 14.54
N ASP A 189 -4.75 13.30 14.32
CA ASP A 189 -5.68 13.92 15.27
C ASP A 189 -7.13 13.39 15.10
N TYR A 190 -7.42 12.69 13.99
CA TYR A 190 -8.78 12.26 13.61
C TYR A 190 -9.15 10.84 14.05
N PHE A 191 -8.18 9.97 14.29
CA PHE A 191 -8.41 8.61 14.76
C PHE A 191 -7.31 8.28 15.78
N PRO A 192 -7.58 8.36 17.10
CA PRO A 192 -6.68 7.85 18.12
C PRO A 192 -6.62 6.34 17.93
N PHE A 193 -5.58 5.88 17.23
CA PHE A 193 -5.37 4.47 17.02
C PHE A 193 -4.53 4.00 18.20
N ASN A 194 -5.18 3.27 19.09
CA ASN A 194 -4.48 2.48 20.09
C ASN A 194 -3.78 1.37 19.33
N PHE A 195 -2.46 1.26 19.46
CA PHE A 195 -1.85 -0.05 19.32
C PHE A 195 -2.56 -0.94 20.35
N GLY A 196 -3.41 -1.87 19.91
CA GLY A 196 -4.18 -2.73 20.82
C GLY A 196 -3.26 -3.49 21.79
N PHE A 197 -2.00 -3.65 21.41
CA PHE A 197 -0.91 -4.15 22.21
C PHE A 197 0.30 -3.20 22.12
N ILE A 198 0.61 -2.51 23.22
CA ILE A 198 1.96 -1.98 23.47
C ILE A 198 2.58 -2.98 24.45
N PRO A 199 3.71 -3.64 24.11
CA PRO A 199 4.37 -4.56 25.03
C PRO A 199 4.61 -3.82 26.36
N ASP A 200 4.00 -4.30 27.43
CA ASP A 200 4.02 -3.65 28.73
C ASP A 200 5.40 -3.83 29.37
N ASN A 201 6.32 -2.95 28.98
CA ASN A 201 7.67 -2.86 29.50
C ASN A 201 8.02 -1.38 29.61
N GLU A 202 7.66 -0.79 30.75
CA GLU A 202 7.82 0.64 31.03
C GLU A 202 9.26 1.16 30.84
N ASN A 203 10.26 0.28 30.88
CA ASN A 203 11.69 0.62 30.87
C ASN A 203 12.46 0.23 29.60
N LYS A 204 11.80 -0.18 28.51
CA LYS A 204 12.49 -0.54 27.25
C LYS A 204 12.37 0.56 26.20
N ASN A 205 13.50 0.94 25.58
CA ASN A 205 13.49 1.72 24.36
C ASN A 205 12.96 0.83 23.22
N MET A 206 11.94 1.29 22.52
CA MET A 206 11.29 0.49 21.48
C MET A 206 10.85 1.31 20.28
N ILE A 207 10.94 0.65 19.12
CA ILE A 207 10.31 1.08 17.87
C ILE A 207 9.30 -0.01 17.51
N MET A 208 8.06 0.37 17.28
CA MET A 208 7.03 -0.53 16.76
C MET A 208 6.54 0.01 15.42
N ILE A 209 6.66 -0.81 14.38
CA ILE A 209 6.29 -0.47 13.01
C ILE A 209 4.99 -1.20 12.67
N SER A 210 3.93 -0.44 12.42
CA SER A 210 2.70 -0.98 11.83
C SER A 210 2.81 -1.01 10.32
N LEU A 211 2.66 -2.21 9.77
CA LEU A 211 2.64 -2.48 8.34
C LEU A 211 1.22 -2.42 7.78
N SER A 212 1.09 -1.92 6.55
CA SER A 212 -0.21 -1.82 5.84
C SER A 212 -0.80 -3.16 5.43
N THR A 213 0.04 -4.21 5.36
CA THR A 213 -0.30 -5.60 5.07
C THR A 213 0.87 -6.50 5.52
N TYR A 214 0.68 -7.81 5.49
CA TYR A 214 1.74 -8.78 5.73
C TYR A 214 2.84 -8.68 4.66
N ILE A 215 4.09 -8.64 5.11
CA ILE A 215 5.28 -8.84 4.28
C ILE A 215 5.99 -10.12 4.70
N ASN A 216 6.74 -10.75 3.81
CA ASN A 216 7.47 -11.97 4.18
C ASN A 216 8.62 -11.67 5.18
N TYR A 217 9.11 -12.70 5.88
CA TYR A 217 10.15 -12.53 6.89
C TYR A 217 11.46 -11.96 6.33
N GLU A 218 11.85 -12.32 5.11
CA GLU A 218 13.04 -11.74 4.47
C GLU A 218 12.92 -10.23 4.30
N SER A 219 11.71 -9.74 3.97
CA SER A 219 11.43 -8.31 3.87
C SER A 219 11.44 -7.63 5.24
N MET A 220 10.91 -8.29 6.28
CA MET A 220 10.99 -7.78 7.66
C MET A 220 12.45 -7.68 8.15
N ASP A 221 13.27 -8.69 7.85
CA ASP A 221 14.70 -8.70 8.19
C ASP A 221 15.43 -7.52 7.54
N ARG A 222 15.20 -7.30 6.23
CA ARG A 222 15.76 -6.14 5.50
C ARG A 222 15.25 -4.80 6.04
N LEU A 223 14.00 -4.72 6.49
CA LEU A 223 13.48 -3.52 7.12
C LEU A 223 14.18 -3.26 8.47
N ALA A 224 14.38 -4.30 9.29
CA ALA A 224 15.12 -4.20 10.53
C ALA A 224 16.58 -3.74 10.31
N GLU A 225 17.24 -4.26 9.26
CA GLU A 225 18.57 -3.81 8.84
C GLU A 225 18.60 -2.31 8.53
N LYS A 226 17.62 -1.81 7.77
CA LYS A 226 17.54 -0.38 7.46
C LYS A 226 17.29 0.47 8.69
N VAL A 227 16.39 0.05 9.57
CA VAL A 227 16.11 0.76 10.83
C VAL A 227 17.36 0.82 11.71
N ASN A 228 18.10 -0.27 11.85
CA ASN A 228 19.36 -0.31 12.61
C ASN A 228 20.44 0.61 12.00
N GLY A 229 20.52 0.63 10.65
CA GLY A 229 21.38 1.57 9.93
C GLY A 229 21.03 3.03 10.24
N TYR A 230 19.74 3.37 10.29
CA TYR A 230 19.30 4.72 10.61
C TYR A 230 19.52 5.12 12.06
N LEU A 231 19.32 4.20 13.01
CA LEU A 231 19.68 4.39 14.42
C LEU A 231 21.17 4.72 14.57
N THR A 232 22.02 4.08 13.78
CA THR A 232 23.46 4.41 13.74
C THR A 232 23.70 5.84 13.25
N LEU A 233 22.99 6.29 12.21
CA LEU A 233 23.15 7.65 11.66
C LEU A 233 22.71 8.74 12.63
N VAL A 234 21.80 8.46 13.56
CA VAL A 234 21.37 9.39 14.61
C VAL A 234 22.10 9.19 15.95
N ASN A 235 23.22 8.44 15.97
CA ASN A 235 24.03 8.14 17.16
C ASN A 235 23.29 7.39 18.28
N LYS A 236 22.28 6.59 17.94
CA LYS A 236 21.51 5.74 18.87
C LYS A 236 21.93 4.26 18.84
N SER A 237 23.03 3.94 18.16
CA SER A 237 23.47 2.55 18.01
C SER A 237 23.87 1.86 19.31
N ASN A 238 24.33 2.62 20.31
CA ASN A 238 24.86 2.05 21.55
C ASN A 238 23.75 1.71 22.56
N GLU A 239 22.51 2.13 22.30
CA GLU A 239 21.37 1.83 23.13
C GLU A 239 20.70 0.54 22.65
N LYS A 240 20.30 -0.32 23.59
CA LYS A 240 19.51 -1.51 23.25
C LYS A 240 18.07 -1.09 22.92
N ILE A 241 17.69 -1.26 21.66
CA ILE A 241 16.36 -0.90 21.15
C ILE A 241 15.64 -2.17 20.68
N TYR A 242 14.39 -2.35 21.13
CA TYR A 242 13.53 -3.43 20.66
C TYR A 242 12.70 -2.97 19.47
N LEU A 243 12.79 -3.68 18.35
CA LEU A 243 12.02 -3.41 17.14
C LEU A 243 10.92 -4.46 16.98
N TYR A 244 9.67 -4.01 17.02
CA TYR A 244 8.48 -4.83 16.82
C TYR A 244 7.84 -4.53 15.47
N MET A 245 7.52 -5.57 14.71
CA MET A 245 6.71 -5.46 13.49
C MET A 245 5.31 -6.00 13.77
N VAL A 246 4.29 -5.20 13.45
CA VAL A 246 2.87 -5.55 13.61
C VAL A 246 2.09 -5.20 12.34
N THR A 247 0.86 -5.68 12.24
CA THR A 247 -0.11 -5.17 11.26
C THR A 247 -1.25 -4.46 11.98
N ASP A 248 -1.98 -3.59 11.28
CA ASP A 248 -3.19 -2.98 11.83
C ASP A 248 -4.31 -4.00 12.16
N LYS A 249 -4.24 -5.23 11.63
CA LYS A 249 -5.28 -6.25 11.80
C LYS A 249 -5.00 -7.15 13.00
N SER A 250 -3.74 -7.52 13.18
CA SER A 250 -3.29 -8.35 14.30
C SER A 250 -2.74 -7.46 15.41
N THR A 251 -3.57 -6.54 15.93
CA THR A 251 -3.15 -5.64 17.02
C THR A 251 -2.68 -6.39 18.25
N ASP A 252 -2.99 -7.68 18.34
CA ASP A 252 -2.74 -8.53 19.50
C ASP A 252 -1.57 -9.52 19.25
N SER A 253 -0.95 -9.51 18.06
CA SER A 253 0.17 -10.41 17.74
C SER A 253 1.36 -9.67 17.11
N ILE A 254 2.53 -9.86 17.72
CA ILE A 254 3.81 -9.42 17.15
C ILE A 254 4.19 -10.38 16.01
N LEU A 255 4.39 -9.85 14.81
CA LEU A 255 4.81 -10.66 13.65
C LEU A 255 6.27 -11.07 13.76
N SER A 256 7.11 -10.12 14.19
CA SER A 256 8.52 -10.34 14.44
C SER A 256 9.07 -9.33 15.43
N GLU A 257 10.04 -9.77 16.24
CA GLU A 257 10.74 -8.97 17.23
C GLU A 257 12.25 -9.07 17.02
N TYR A 258 12.94 -7.93 17.12
CA TYR A 258 14.38 -7.82 17.02
C TYR A 258 14.96 -7.03 18.19
N GLU A 259 16.12 -7.45 18.68
CA GLU A 259 17.01 -6.65 19.53
C GLU A 259 18.06 -5.98 18.63
N LEU A 260 18.11 -4.64 18.67
CA LEU A 260 19.06 -3.81 17.93
C LEU A 260 20.04 -3.18 18.91
N GLU A 261 21.33 -3.44 18.72
CA GLU A 261 22.39 -2.87 19.56
C GLU A 261 23.74 -2.96 18.85
N ASN A 262 24.53 -1.89 18.85
CA ASN A 262 25.89 -1.80 18.30
C ASN A 262 26.01 -2.35 16.86
N LYS A 263 25.07 -1.99 15.98
CA LYS A 263 24.95 -2.49 14.60
C LYS A 263 24.64 -3.99 14.48
N ASN A 264 24.48 -4.70 15.59
CA ASN A 264 24.02 -6.07 15.62
C ASN A 264 22.49 -6.11 15.60
N ILE A 265 21.97 -7.17 14.99
CA ILE A 265 20.54 -7.46 14.90
C ILE A 265 20.35 -8.88 15.39
N LYS A 266 19.63 -9.06 16.48
CA LYS A 266 19.29 -10.37 17.01
C LYS A 266 17.79 -10.59 16.89
N LYS A 267 17.40 -11.64 16.16
CA LYS A 267 16.00 -12.03 16.00
C LYS A 267 15.53 -12.75 17.26
N VAL A 268 14.52 -12.19 17.93
CA VAL A 268 13.97 -12.73 19.19
C VAL A 268 12.76 -13.59 18.91
N HIS A 269 11.84 -13.06 18.08
CA HIS A 269 10.58 -13.72 17.78
C HIS A 269 10.25 -13.62 16.30
N LYS A 270 9.59 -14.67 15.80
CA LYS A 270 8.81 -14.65 14.57
C LYS A 270 7.53 -15.43 14.82
N LEU A 271 6.42 -14.91 14.34
CA LEU A 271 5.16 -15.65 14.32
C LEU A 271 5.37 -16.96 13.53
N LYS A 272 4.63 -18.01 13.85
CA LYS A 272 4.80 -19.28 13.13
C LYS A 272 4.23 -19.21 11.72
N ASP A 273 3.03 -18.63 11.62
CA ASP A 273 2.29 -18.47 10.37
C ASP A 273 1.84 -17.01 10.26
N LEU A 274 2.29 -16.31 9.21
CA LEU A 274 1.87 -14.91 8.94
C LEU A 274 0.40 -14.81 8.51
N ARG A 275 -0.27 -15.94 8.27
CA ARG A 275 -1.70 -15.99 7.97
C ARG A 275 -2.43 -16.60 9.15
N GLU A 276 -3.14 -15.77 9.91
CA GLU A 276 -4.28 -16.26 10.68
C GLU A 276 -5.40 -16.55 9.68
N THR A 277 -5.74 -17.83 9.52
CA THR A 277 -6.94 -18.24 8.78
C THR A 277 -8.17 -17.80 9.54
N ASP A 278 -8.65 -16.59 9.25
CA ASP A 278 -9.94 -16.15 9.74
C ASP A 278 -11.07 -16.72 8.88
N ASN A 279 -12.09 -17.23 9.56
CA ASN A 279 -13.32 -17.71 8.95
C ASN A 279 -13.95 -16.61 8.08
N MET A 280 -14.17 -16.92 6.79
CA MET A 280 -14.83 -16.04 5.81
C MET A 280 -16.12 -15.39 6.34
N LEU A 281 -16.83 -16.10 7.21
CA LEU A 281 -18.18 -15.77 7.68
C LEU A 281 -18.19 -14.66 8.72
N GLU A 282 -17.19 -14.60 9.61
CA GLU A 282 -17.05 -13.51 10.59
C GLU A 282 -16.72 -12.18 9.90
N LEU A 283 -15.91 -12.24 8.84
CA LEU A 283 -15.43 -11.06 8.13
C LEU A 283 -16.51 -10.36 7.29
N PHE A 284 -17.40 -11.14 6.65
CA PHE A 284 -18.57 -10.61 5.95
C PHE A 284 -19.58 -9.93 6.90
N LEU A 285 -19.62 -10.36 8.16
CA LEU A 285 -20.48 -9.77 9.19
C LEU A 285 -19.85 -8.54 9.87
N TYR A 286 -18.52 -8.47 9.93
CA TYR A 286 -17.81 -7.37 10.59
C TYR A 286 -17.79 -6.05 9.78
N LEU A 287 -17.63 -6.15 8.45
CA LEU A 287 -17.57 -4.98 7.55
C LEU A 287 -18.82 -4.07 7.62
N PRO A 288 -20.06 -4.60 7.60
CA PRO A 288 -21.27 -3.81 7.84
C PRO A 288 -21.33 -3.28 9.28
N ALA A 289 -20.97 -4.10 10.27
CA ALA A 289 -21.07 -3.73 11.69
C ALA A 289 -20.13 -2.57 12.09
N SER A 290 -18.91 -2.51 11.54
CA SER A 290 -17.98 -1.40 11.76
C SER A 290 -18.40 -0.11 11.05
N LEU A 291 -19.12 -0.21 9.93
CA LEU A 291 -19.71 0.95 9.24
C LEU A 291 -20.97 1.47 9.95
N ILE A 292 -21.71 0.60 10.65
CA ILE A 292 -22.90 0.97 11.44
C ILE A 292 -22.50 1.57 12.80
N LYS A 293 -21.36 1.19 13.39
CA LYS A 293 -20.88 1.76 14.65
C LYS A 293 -20.29 3.17 14.55
N GLY A 294 -20.25 3.77 13.36
CA GLY A 294 -19.89 5.17 13.15
C GLY A 294 -21.07 6.13 13.33
N GLU A 295 -21.73 6.11 14.50
CA GLU A 295 -22.64 7.14 15.05
C GLU A 295 -23.42 6.51 16.24
N SER A 296 -22.74 6.21 17.35
CA SER A 296 -23.44 5.98 18.63
C SER A 296 -22.55 6.21 19.85
N ASP A 297 -21.88 7.37 19.90
CA ASP A 297 -21.47 7.98 21.17
C ASP A 297 -22.02 9.42 21.17
N ALA A 298 -23.35 9.51 21.08
CA ALA A 298 -24.11 10.67 21.45
C ALA A 298 -25.29 10.18 22.31
N ASP A 299 -25.38 10.80 23.49
CA ASP A 299 -26.38 10.66 24.55
C ASP A 299 -26.31 9.46 25.50
N GLY A 300 -26.05 9.83 26.76
CA GLY A 300 -26.11 8.98 27.93
C GLY A 300 -25.63 9.70 29.20
N LYS A 301 -26.01 10.97 29.39
CA LYS A 301 -26.29 11.43 30.75
C LYS A 301 -27.57 10.72 31.17
N ASP A 302 -27.53 10.03 32.29
CA ASP A 302 -28.55 10.02 33.36
C ASP A 302 -28.30 8.81 34.26
N GLU A 303 -27.55 9.04 35.34
CA GLU A 303 -27.88 8.76 36.76
C GLU A 303 -26.61 8.84 37.64
#